data_AF-A0A7V3JPE8-F1
#
_entry.id   AF-A0A7V3JPE8-F1
#
_cell.length_a   1.000
_cell.length_b   1.000
_cell.length_c   1.000
_cell.angle_alpha   90.00
_cell.angle_beta   90.00
_cell.angle_gamma   90.00
#
_symmetry.space_group_name_H-M   'P 1'
#
loop_
_entity.id
_entity.type
_entity.pdbx_description
1 polymer ?
#
loop_
_entity_poly.entity_id
_entity_poly.type
_entity_poly.pdbx_seq_one_letter_code
_entity_poly.pdbx_strand_id
1 'polypeptide(L)'
;MLVTIPPDLQAADTVSRHDVVELLAVDQKFDWAKDVAFRREIFCLEFQFKPVRVIAVDLPQPSGLYQRKLVWYLVYCVRHSGKVLRPEPAQDGSYDIQEVEQPVRFVPEFVLDCPRLNKRYPDRVIQLAFQRIAQREDPNQRFFNTVEMVRDLKPGESVWGIATWEDVDPRIDRFSVYVYGLTNAYRWTDSRPVQPNDKLGQGRTLYRKALQLNFWRPGDEFDRRPTELEAEIRFGWPDKPAYQWVFRPLGS
;
A
#
# COMPACT_ATOMS: atom_id res chain seq x y z
N MET A 1 -12.03 15.64 -8.42
CA MET A 1 -12.44 14.37 -9.04
C MET A 1 -11.97 13.23 -8.15
N LEU A 2 -12.84 12.27 -7.87
CA LEU A 2 -12.53 11.04 -7.14
C LEU A 2 -12.23 9.94 -8.16
N VAL A 3 -11.15 9.19 -7.98
CA VAL A 3 -10.75 8.06 -8.82
C VAL A 3 -10.99 6.78 -8.03
N THR A 4 -11.63 5.79 -8.63
CA THR A 4 -11.88 4.47 -8.03
C THR A 4 -11.03 3.42 -8.71
N ILE A 5 -10.30 2.64 -7.90
CA ILE A 5 -9.51 1.49 -8.34
C ILE A 5 -10.21 0.22 -7.84
N PRO A 6 -10.61 -0.70 -8.75
CA PRO A 6 -11.25 -1.94 -8.34
C PRO A 6 -10.27 -2.83 -7.57
N PRO A 7 -10.77 -3.67 -6.64
CA PRO A 7 -9.97 -4.69 -5.98
C PRO A 7 -9.35 -5.67 -7.00
N ASP A 8 -8.09 -6.05 -6.81
CA ASP A 8 -7.42 -7.11 -7.58
C ASP A 8 -7.45 -8.44 -6.82
N LEU A 9 -8.66 -8.96 -6.68
CA LEU A 9 -8.97 -10.18 -5.96
C LEU A 9 -8.83 -11.39 -6.90
N GLN A 10 -7.74 -12.15 -6.76
CA GLN A 10 -7.43 -13.29 -7.62
C GLN A 10 -7.49 -14.61 -6.84
N ALA A 11 -8.18 -15.61 -7.38
CA ALA A 11 -8.20 -16.97 -6.83
C ALA A 11 -6.78 -17.55 -6.71
N ALA A 12 -5.90 -17.23 -7.67
CA ALA A 12 -4.51 -17.67 -7.65
C ALA A 12 -3.72 -17.16 -6.42
N ASP A 13 -4.13 -16.05 -5.79
CA ASP A 13 -3.46 -15.53 -4.59
C ASP A 13 -3.83 -16.34 -3.32
N THR A 14 -4.87 -17.18 -3.36
CA THR A 14 -5.32 -18.04 -2.23
C THR A 14 -4.39 -19.22 -1.96
N VAL A 15 -3.47 -19.50 -2.88
CA VAL A 15 -2.50 -20.58 -2.77
C VAL A 15 -1.12 -20.07 -3.16
N SER A 16 -0.12 -20.44 -2.37
CA SER A 16 1.28 -20.34 -2.76
C SER A 16 1.88 -21.72 -2.68
N ARG A 17 2.58 -22.15 -3.74
CA ARG A 17 3.30 -23.42 -3.72
C ARG A 17 4.79 -23.13 -3.66
N HIS A 18 5.45 -23.73 -2.68
CA HIS A 18 6.89 -23.62 -2.52
C HIS A 18 7.39 -24.71 -1.58
N ASP A 19 8.69 -24.92 -1.60
CA ASP A 19 9.33 -25.83 -0.68
C ASP A 19 9.23 -25.35 0.77
N VAL A 20 9.22 -26.31 1.68
CA VAL A 20 9.48 -26.11 3.11
C VAL A 20 10.99 -26.23 3.30
N VAL A 21 11.67 -25.17 2.90
CA VAL A 21 13.13 -25.10 2.81
C VAL A 21 13.84 -25.46 4.13
N GLU A 22 13.20 -25.19 5.27
CA GLU A 22 13.71 -25.56 6.59
C GLU A 22 13.79 -27.07 6.80
N LEU A 23 12.84 -27.83 6.25
CA LEU A 23 12.84 -29.29 6.33
C LEU A 23 13.81 -29.90 5.31
N LEU A 24 13.87 -29.32 4.11
CA LEU A 24 14.81 -29.76 3.07
C LEU A 24 16.27 -29.45 3.42
N ALA A 25 16.51 -28.46 4.27
CA ALA A 25 17.83 -28.20 4.82
C ALA A 25 18.29 -29.32 5.78
N VAL A 26 17.37 -29.97 6.49
CA VAL A 26 17.67 -31.13 7.35
C VAL A 26 17.89 -32.38 6.50
N ASP A 27 16.98 -32.68 5.59
CA ASP A 27 17.12 -33.78 4.63
C ASP A 27 16.44 -33.45 3.29
N GLN A 28 17.24 -33.37 2.22
CA GLN A 28 16.75 -33.09 0.86
C GLN A 28 15.89 -34.21 0.27
N LYS A 29 15.87 -35.40 0.90
CA LYS A 29 15.04 -36.55 0.50
C LYS A 29 13.60 -36.47 0.99
N PHE A 30 13.24 -35.45 1.77
CA PHE A 30 11.86 -35.22 2.17
C PHE A 30 11.04 -34.69 0.98
N ASP A 31 10.65 -35.58 0.08
CA ASP A 31 9.88 -35.21 -1.13
C ASP A 31 8.52 -34.58 -0.80
N TRP A 32 7.93 -34.92 0.35
CA TRP A 32 6.71 -34.30 0.87
C TRP A 32 6.88 -32.83 1.29
N ALA A 33 8.12 -32.37 1.46
CA ALA A 33 8.44 -30.98 1.80
C ALA A 33 8.72 -30.13 0.54
N LYS A 34 8.67 -30.70 -0.66
CA LYS A 34 8.82 -29.99 -1.94
C LYS A 34 7.45 -29.58 -2.49
N ASP A 35 7.38 -28.41 -3.14
CA ASP A 35 6.17 -27.90 -3.82
C ASP A 35 4.88 -27.97 -2.96
N VAL A 36 5.03 -27.71 -1.66
CA VAL A 36 3.94 -27.76 -0.69
C VAL A 36 3.01 -26.58 -0.90
N ALA A 37 1.72 -26.86 -0.89
CA ALA A 37 0.71 -25.85 -1.17
C ALA A 37 0.20 -25.18 0.13
N PHE A 38 0.56 -23.92 0.32
CA PHE A 38 0.15 -23.09 1.44
C PHE A 38 -1.09 -22.28 1.06
N ARG A 39 -2.24 -22.71 1.58
CA ARG A 39 -3.54 -22.08 1.33
C ARG A 39 -3.88 -21.04 2.37
N ARG A 40 -4.59 -20.00 1.96
CA ARG A 40 -5.05 -18.92 2.84
C ARG A 40 -6.28 -18.23 2.25
N GLU A 41 -7.03 -17.60 3.12
CA GLU A 41 -8.07 -16.67 2.69
C GLU A 41 -7.43 -15.40 2.10
N ILE A 42 -8.04 -14.83 1.06
CA ILE A 42 -7.59 -13.58 0.45
C ILE A 42 -8.72 -12.56 0.46
N PHE A 43 -8.40 -11.35 0.89
CA PHE A 43 -9.25 -10.18 0.71
C PHE A 43 -8.54 -9.14 -0.16
N CYS A 44 -9.32 -8.27 -0.79
CA CYS A 44 -8.83 -7.06 -1.42
C CYS A 44 -9.88 -5.94 -1.28
N LEU A 45 -9.46 -4.82 -0.72
CA LEU A 45 -10.28 -3.63 -0.50
C LEU A 45 -10.34 -2.80 -1.78
N GLU A 46 -11.50 -2.19 -2.03
CA GLU A 46 -11.63 -1.17 -3.05
C GLU A 46 -10.97 0.11 -2.55
N PHE A 47 -10.23 0.78 -3.43
CA PHE A 47 -9.49 1.99 -3.10
C PHE A 47 -9.96 3.15 -3.96
N GLN A 48 -10.39 4.23 -3.31
CA GLN A 48 -10.78 5.47 -3.98
C GLN A 48 -9.90 6.60 -3.48
N PHE A 49 -9.54 7.55 -4.34
CA PHE A 49 -8.69 8.67 -3.93
C PHE A 49 -8.92 9.93 -4.76
N LYS A 50 -8.61 11.08 -4.15
CA LYS A 50 -8.38 12.33 -4.89
C LYS A 50 -6.88 12.38 -5.21
N PRO A 51 -6.45 12.85 -6.41
CA PRO A 51 -5.04 13.00 -6.74
C PRO A 51 -4.25 13.74 -5.65
N VAL A 52 -2.95 13.46 -5.54
CA VAL A 52 -2.08 14.07 -4.51
C VAL A 52 -2.14 15.59 -4.60
N ARG A 53 -2.24 16.23 -3.43
CA ARG A 53 -2.34 17.69 -3.26
C ARG A 53 -1.28 18.17 -2.29
N VAL A 54 -1.16 19.49 -2.18
CA VAL A 54 -0.23 20.12 -1.25
C VAL A 54 -0.92 21.20 -0.42
N ILE A 55 -0.41 21.42 0.79
CA ILE A 55 -0.84 22.50 1.68
C ILE A 55 0.36 23.07 2.42
N ALA A 56 0.40 24.39 2.59
CA ALA A 56 1.40 25.03 3.42
C ALA A 56 0.93 25.12 4.87
N VAL A 57 1.74 24.66 5.82
CA VAL A 57 1.43 24.64 7.25
C VAL A 57 2.64 25.11 8.03
N ASP A 58 2.40 25.96 9.02
CA ASP A 58 3.44 26.41 9.96
C ASP A 58 3.62 25.34 11.03
N LEU A 59 4.72 24.59 10.97
CA LEU A 59 5.01 23.50 11.91
C LEU A 59 6.00 23.97 12.98
N PRO A 60 5.76 23.66 14.27
CA PRO A 60 6.70 23.98 15.33
C PRO A 60 8.01 23.19 15.16
N GLN A 61 9.14 23.86 15.36
CA GLN A 61 10.47 23.25 15.33
C GLN A 61 11.01 23.02 16.74
N PRO A 62 12.02 22.14 16.91
CA PRO A 62 12.70 21.97 18.21
C PRO A 62 13.28 23.28 18.77
N SER A 63 13.58 24.26 17.91
CA SER A 63 14.04 25.60 18.31
C SER A 63 12.95 26.46 18.98
N GLY A 64 11.69 26.01 19.01
CA GLY A 64 10.55 26.79 19.49
C GLY A 64 9.98 27.77 18.45
N LEU A 65 10.61 27.91 17.28
CA LEU A 65 10.11 28.72 16.18
C LEU A 65 9.18 27.91 15.27
N TYR A 66 8.27 28.61 14.59
CA TYR A 66 7.48 28.01 13.52
C TYR A 66 8.24 28.05 12.21
N GLN A 67 8.20 26.93 11.47
CA GLN A 67 8.68 26.86 10.10
C GLN A 67 7.52 26.54 9.18
N ARG A 68 7.30 27.39 8.17
CA ARG A 68 6.37 27.11 7.10
C ARG A 68 6.90 25.97 6.24
N LYS A 69 6.21 24.82 6.26
CA LYS A 69 6.51 23.65 5.44
C LYS A 69 5.41 23.38 4.44
N LEU A 70 5.80 22.79 3.31
CA LEU A 70 4.89 22.28 2.30
C LEU A 70 4.62 20.79 2.59
N VAL A 71 3.38 20.47 2.95
CA VAL A 71 2.92 19.11 3.22
C VAL A 71 2.20 18.57 1.99
N TRP A 72 2.65 17.43 1.50
CA TRP A 72 2.00 16.67 0.45
C TRP A 72 1.00 15.73 1.10
N TYR A 73 -0.16 15.53 0.49
CA TYR A 73 -1.19 14.67 1.06
C TYR A 73 -2.05 13.98 0.00
N LEU A 74 -2.58 12.82 0.38
CA LEU A 74 -3.52 12.03 -0.41
C LEU A 74 -4.78 11.77 0.43
N VAL A 75 -5.93 12.21 -0.08
CA VAL A 75 -7.23 11.86 0.50
C VAL A 75 -7.71 10.59 -0.18
N TYR A 76 -8.07 9.59 0.63
CA TYR A 76 -8.52 8.31 0.14
C TYR A 76 -9.75 7.79 0.89
N CYS A 77 -10.46 6.86 0.28
CA CYS A 77 -11.50 6.05 0.90
C CYS A 77 -11.16 4.58 0.63
N VAL A 78 -11.25 3.74 1.65
CA VAL A 78 -11.21 2.29 1.50
C VAL A 78 -12.59 1.73 1.76
N ARG A 79 -13.04 0.82 0.89
CA ARG A 79 -14.31 0.15 1.00
C ARG A 79 -14.10 -1.36 1.03
N HIS A 80 -14.69 -2.02 2.02
CA HIS A 80 -14.75 -3.47 2.03
C HIS A 80 -15.94 -3.93 1.19
N SER A 81 -15.67 -4.58 0.05
CA SER A 81 -16.69 -5.03 -0.90
C SER A 81 -17.56 -6.18 -0.38
N GLY A 82 -17.21 -6.77 0.77
CA GLY A 82 -17.85 -7.97 1.30
C GLY A 82 -17.23 -9.27 0.79
N LYS A 83 -16.25 -9.22 -0.12
CA LYS A 83 -15.68 -10.41 -0.74
C LYS A 83 -14.35 -10.84 -0.11
N VAL A 84 -14.34 -12.02 0.50
CA VAL A 84 -13.14 -12.76 0.88
C VAL A 84 -13.16 -14.10 0.15
N LEU A 85 -12.06 -14.45 -0.52
CA LEU A 85 -11.90 -15.76 -1.15
C LEU A 85 -11.38 -16.76 -0.14
N ARG A 86 -12.15 -17.80 0.16
CA ARG A 86 -11.79 -18.91 1.05
C ARG A 86 -11.57 -20.18 0.22
N PRO A 87 -10.38 -20.81 0.28
CA PRO A 87 -10.19 -22.13 -0.29
C PRO A 87 -10.81 -23.21 0.61
N GLU A 88 -11.74 -24.00 0.08
CA GLU A 88 -12.38 -25.11 0.79
C GLU A 88 -12.02 -26.46 0.13
N PRO A 89 -11.72 -27.51 0.93
CA PRO A 89 -11.39 -28.82 0.39
C PRO A 89 -12.62 -29.47 -0.24
N ALA A 90 -12.48 -29.91 -1.48
CA ALA A 90 -13.48 -30.71 -2.19
C ALA A 90 -13.31 -32.21 -1.89
N GLN A 91 -14.34 -33.01 -2.22
CA GLN A 91 -14.36 -34.45 -1.94
C GLN A 91 -13.28 -35.25 -2.68
N ASP A 92 -12.80 -34.73 -3.81
CA ASP A 92 -11.74 -35.32 -4.64
C ASP A 92 -10.32 -34.92 -4.20
N GLY A 93 -10.19 -34.16 -3.12
CA GLY A 93 -8.91 -33.61 -2.64
C GLY A 93 -8.45 -32.35 -3.36
N SER A 94 -9.22 -31.86 -4.34
CA SER A 94 -9.03 -30.52 -4.91
C SER A 94 -9.56 -29.45 -3.95
N TYR A 95 -9.45 -28.18 -4.36
CA TYR A 95 -9.94 -27.07 -3.55
C TYR A 95 -10.77 -26.13 -4.40
N ASP A 96 -11.98 -25.87 -3.92
CA ASP A 96 -12.88 -24.87 -4.48
C ASP A 96 -12.66 -23.52 -3.79
N ILE A 97 -12.98 -22.44 -4.48
CA ILE A 97 -12.93 -21.09 -3.92
C ILE A 97 -14.35 -20.64 -3.62
N GLN A 98 -14.64 -20.40 -2.33
CA GLN A 98 -15.89 -19.79 -1.90
C GLN A 98 -15.71 -18.31 -1.61
N GLU A 99 -16.70 -17.50 -1.99
CA GLU A 99 -16.80 -16.11 -1.54
C GLU A 99 -17.53 -16.09 -0.20
N VAL A 100 -16.87 -15.54 0.82
CA VAL A 100 -17.44 -15.38 2.17
C VAL A 100 -17.43 -13.93 2.58
N GLU A 101 -18.47 -13.52 3.31
CA GLU A 101 -18.55 -12.19 3.90
C GLU A 101 -18.10 -12.22 5.36
N GLN A 102 -16.98 -11.57 5.65
CA GLN A 102 -16.47 -11.45 7.03
C GLN A 102 -15.69 -10.15 7.21
N PRO A 103 -15.53 -9.64 8.45
CA PRO A 103 -14.68 -8.48 8.70
C PRO A 103 -13.21 -8.77 8.35
N VAL A 104 -12.50 -7.76 7.87
CA VAL A 104 -11.05 -7.85 7.56
C VAL A 104 -10.25 -6.77 8.27
N ARG A 105 -9.04 -7.13 8.70
CA ARG A 105 -8.09 -6.19 9.31
C ARG A 105 -7.45 -5.33 8.22
N PHE A 106 -7.69 -4.02 8.25
CA PHE A 106 -6.95 -3.06 7.46
C PHE A 106 -5.80 -2.46 8.26
N VAL A 107 -4.59 -2.49 7.68
CA VAL A 107 -3.37 -1.88 8.22
C VAL A 107 -2.66 -1.15 7.07
N PRO A 108 -2.93 0.15 6.86
CA PRO A 108 -2.35 0.88 5.75
C PRO A 108 -0.87 1.17 5.96
N GLU A 109 -0.16 1.28 4.85
CA GLU A 109 1.15 1.91 4.76
C GLU A 109 1.23 2.60 3.40
N PHE A 110 1.70 3.84 3.41
CA PHE A 110 1.81 4.67 2.21
C PHE A 110 3.25 5.13 2.01
N VAL A 111 3.81 4.88 0.83
CA VAL A 111 5.18 5.30 0.48
C VAL A 111 5.17 6.08 -0.82
N LEU A 112 5.57 7.34 -0.77
CA LEU A 112 5.87 8.13 -1.96
C LEU A 112 7.30 7.82 -2.40
N ASP A 113 7.48 7.40 -3.64
CA ASP A 113 8.75 6.96 -4.21
C ASP A 113 9.04 7.72 -5.50
N CYS A 114 10.26 8.23 -5.60
CA CYS A 114 10.78 8.86 -6.82
C CYS A 114 12.08 8.14 -7.21
N PRO A 115 12.00 7.16 -8.13
CA PRO A 115 13.17 6.41 -8.58
C PRO A 115 14.26 7.29 -9.18
N ARG A 116 13.89 8.34 -9.93
CA ARG A 116 14.83 9.25 -10.60
C ARG A 116 15.76 9.97 -9.62
N LEU A 117 15.23 10.35 -8.46
CA LEU A 117 16.01 11.01 -7.41
C LEU A 117 16.54 10.03 -6.35
N ASN A 118 16.21 8.73 -6.48
CA ASN A 118 16.46 7.70 -5.46
C ASN A 118 15.97 8.12 -4.07
N LYS A 119 14.75 8.69 -4.00
CA LYS A 119 14.15 9.16 -2.74
C LYS A 119 12.84 8.45 -2.45
N ARG A 120 12.66 8.10 -1.17
CA ARG A 120 11.45 7.51 -0.62
C ARG A 120 10.99 8.29 0.60
N TYR A 121 9.69 8.45 0.70
CA TYR A 121 9.02 9.18 1.76
C TYR A 121 7.92 8.28 2.32
N PRO A 122 8.15 7.58 3.45
CA PRO A 122 7.07 6.93 4.15
C PRO A 122 6.11 7.99 4.70
N ASP A 123 4.84 7.63 4.83
CA ASP A 123 3.86 8.53 5.43
C ASP A 123 4.24 8.92 6.85
N ARG A 124 3.88 10.14 7.23
CA ARG A 124 4.07 10.67 8.58
C ARG A 124 2.78 11.31 9.03
N VAL A 125 2.36 11.03 10.26
CA VAL A 125 1.22 11.71 10.87
C VAL A 125 1.62 13.12 11.28
N ILE A 126 1.12 14.13 10.58
CA ILE A 126 1.36 15.55 10.87
C ILE A 126 0.04 16.17 11.37
N GLN A 127 -0.21 16.09 12.68
CA GLN A 127 -1.53 16.39 13.25
C GLN A 127 -2.06 17.80 12.90
N LEU A 128 -1.19 18.81 12.90
CA LEU A 128 -1.57 20.18 12.56
C LEU A 128 -1.97 20.32 11.08
N ALA A 129 -1.29 19.60 10.19
CA ALA A 129 -1.66 19.57 8.78
C ALA A 129 -2.97 18.79 8.58
N PHE A 130 -3.13 17.65 9.27
CA PHE A 130 -4.33 16.81 9.20
C PHE A 130 -5.61 17.61 9.45
N GLN A 131 -5.66 18.43 10.52
CA GLN A 131 -6.83 19.24 10.84
C GLN A 131 -7.16 20.25 9.73
N ARG A 132 -6.15 20.93 9.19
CA ARG A 132 -6.35 21.90 8.09
C ARG A 132 -6.77 21.22 6.79
N ILE A 133 -6.19 20.05 6.48
CA ILE A 133 -6.55 19.26 5.31
C ILE A 133 -8.00 18.81 5.42
N ALA A 134 -8.41 18.23 6.55
CA ALA A 134 -9.78 17.78 6.76
C ALA A 134 -10.80 18.92 6.57
N GLN A 135 -10.55 20.09 7.17
CA GLN A 135 -11.39 21.28 7.00
C GLN A 135 -11.45 21.77 5.56
N ARG A 136 -10.32 21.74 4.84
CA ARG A 136 -10.23 22.15 3.44
C ARG A 136 -10.97 21.18 2.52
N GLU A 137 -10.87 19.89 2.78
CA GLU A 137 -11.33 18.84 1.86
C GLU A 137 -12.83 18.57 1.97
N ASP A 138 -13.33 18.43 3.20
CA ASP A 138 -14.75 18.38 3.53
C ASP A 138 -14.92 18.45 5.06
N PRO A 139 -15.38 19.60 5.62
CA PRO A 139 -15.54 19.75 7.06
C PRO A 139 -16.64 18.88 7.67
N ASN A 140 -17.54 18.32 6.84
CA ASN A 140 -18.62 17.42 7.28
C ASN A 140 -18.22 15.94 7.22
N GLN A 141 -17.10 15.62 6.56
CA GLN A 141 -16.59 14.27 6.45
C GLN A 141 -15.67 13.94 7.63
N ARG A 142 -15.88 12.77 8.23
CA ARG A 142 -14.92 12.22 9.20
C ARG A 142 -13.73 11.62 8.44
N PHE A 143 -12.56 12.19 8.64
CA PHE A 143 -11.28 11.63 8.18
C PHE A 143 -10.53 10.95 9.33
N PHE A 144 -9.68 10.00 8.98
CA PHE A 144 -8.75 9.33 9.91
C PHE A 144 -7.32 9.45 9.40
N ASN A 145 -6.35 9.59 10.30
CA ASN A 145 -4.94 9.44 9.92
C ASN A 145 -4.58 7.95 9.72
N THR A 146 -3.39 7.67 9.21
CA THR A 146 -2.92 6.30 8.90
C THR A 146 -2.88 5.38 10.13
N VAL A 147 -2.61 5.91 11.32
CA VAL A 147 -2.64 5.14 12.57
C VAL A 147 -4.07 4.80 13.00
N GLU A 148 -4.99 5.78 12.94
CA GLU A 148 -6.41 5.59 13.27
C GLU A 148 -7.15 4.71 12.24
N MET A 149 -6.58 4.59 11.04
CA MET A 149 -7.05 3.69 9.99
C MET A 149 -6.73 2.22 10.23
N VAL A 150 -5.89 1.90 11.22
CA VAL A 150 -5.70 0.52 11.65
C VAL A 150 -6.97 0.03 12.33
N ARG A 151 -7.86 -0.65 11.60
CA ARG A 151 -9.17 -1.15 12.08
C ARG A 151 -9.63 -2.42 11.39
N ASP A 152 -10.63 -3.08 11.98
CA ASP A 152 -11.40 -4.09 11.26
C ASP A 152 -12.50 -3.38 10.46
N LEU A 153 -12.67 -3.77 9.21
CA LEU A 153 -13.71 -3.25 8.32
C LEU A 153 -14.75 -4.33 8.08
N LYS A 154 -16.02 -4.01 8.35
CA LYS A 154 -17.14 -4.92 8.07
C LYS A 154 -17.47 -4.93 6.57
N PRO A 155 -18.10 -6.00 6.04
CA PRO A 155 -18.79 -5.98 4.74
C PRO A 155 -19.61 -4.71 4.51
N GLY A 156 -19.34 -4.01 3.40
CA GLY A 156 -19.99 -2.77 3.01
C GLY A 156 -19.46 -1.50 3.69
N GLU A 157 -18.62 -1.60 4.72
CA GLU A 157 -18.05 -0.45 5.42
C GLU A 157 -17.10 0.34 4.51
N SER A 158 -17.19 1.67 4.58
CA SER A 158 -16.32 2.60 3.86
C SER A 158 -15.77 3.64 4.84
N VAL A 159 -14.47 3.89 4.82
CA VAL A 159 -13.82 4.85 5.71
C VAL A 159 -12.84 5.75 4.94
N TRP A 160 -12.83 7.03 5.31
CA TRP A 160 -12.02 8.06 4.66
C TRP A 160 -10.77 8.40 5.44
N GLY A 161 -9.63 8.47 4.75
CA GLY A 161 -8.32 8.67 5.34
C GLY A 161 -7.49 9.73 4.63
N ILE A 162 -6.47 10.19 5.33
CA ILE A 162 -5.48 11.14 4.82
C ILE A 162 -4.08 10.57 5.08
N ALA A 163 -3.31 10.39 4.02
CA ALA A 163 -1.87 10.12 4.10
C ALA A 163 -1.11 11.43 3.86
N THR A 164 -0.02 11.66 4.59
CA THR A 164 0.77 12.90 4.53
C THR A 164 2.26 12.62 4.43
N TRP A 165 2.96 13.50 3.70
CA TRP A 165 4.41 13.51 3.54
C TRP A 165 4.95 14.93 3.71
N GLU A 166 6.13 15.06 4.31
CA GLU A 166 6.86 16.32 4.43
C GLU A 166 8.26 16.18 3.82
N ASP A 167 8.93 17.33 3.63
CA ASP A 167 10.30 17.41 3.10
C ASP A 167 10.49 16.70 1.75
N VAL A 168 9.39 16.61 0.98
CA VAL A 168 9.36 16.08 -0.39
C VAL A 168 10.22 16.99 -1.27
N ASP A 169 11.16 16.38 -2.01
CA ASP A 169 12.09 17.14 -2.86
C ASP A 169 11.30 17.90 -3.92
N PRO A 170 11.44 19.24 -4.01
CA PRO A 170 10.65 20.05 -4.94
C PRO A 170 10.93 19.71 -6.42
N ARG A 171 12.06 19.05 -6.68
CA ARG A 171 12.46 18.61 -8.02
C ARG A 171 11.69 17.37 -8.49
N ILE A 172 10.84 16.78 -7.65
CA ILE A 172 9.98 15.66 -8.06
C ILE A 172 9.01 16.11 -9.14
N ASP A 173 9.10 15.45 -10.28
CA ASP A 173 8.32 15.65 -11.50
C ASP A 173 7.57 14.36 -11.90
N ARG A 174 8.13 13.19 -11.58
CA ARG A 174 7.50 11.89 -11.70
C ARG A 174 7.71 11.08 -10.42
N PHE A 175 6.63 10.56 -9.87
CA PHE A 175 6.65 9.76 -8.65
C PHE A 175 5.52 8.74 -8.63
N SER A 176 5.65 7.78 -7.73
CA SER A 176 4.60 6.81 -7.44
C SER A 176 4.23 6.88 -5.96
N VAL A 177 2.97 6.66 -5.64
CA VAL A 177 2.52 6.34 -4.28
C VAL A 177 2.20 4.85 -4.24
N TYR A 178 2.88 4.12 -3.38
CA TYR A 178 2.59 2.72 -3.09
C TYR A 178 1.66 2.64 -1.88
N VAL A 179 0.56 1.92 -2.04
CA VAL A 179 -0.45 1.69 -1.00
C VAL A 179 -0.45 0.22 -0.62
N TYR A 180 -0.11 -0.07 0.63
CA TYR A 180 -0.13 -1.42 1.20
C TYR A 180 -1.33 -1.61 2.12
N GLY A 181 -1.59 -2.88 2.47
CA GLY A 181 -2.68 -3.25 3.39
C GLY A 181 -4.06 -3.38 2.74
N LEU A 182 -4.20 -2.98 1.47
CA LEU A 182 -5.44 -3.20 0.70
C LEU A 182 -5.73 -4.68 0.46
N THR A 183 -4.72 -5.54 0.50
CA THR A 183 -4.85 -6.99 0.35
C THR A 183 -3.82 -7.69 1.24
N ASN A 184 -4.13 -8.91 1.65
CA ASN A 184 -3.20 -9.82 2.34
C ASN A 184 -2.45 -10.76 1.38
N ALA A 185 -2.56 -10.57 0.06
CA ALA A 185 -1.82 -11.35 -0.93
C ALA A 185 -0.29 -11.17 -0.77
N TYR A 186 0.42 -12.30 -0.73
CA TYR A 186 1.88 -12.34 -0.62
C TYR A 186 2.50 -13.50 -1.40
N ARG A 187 3.76 -13.35 -1.78
CA ARG A 187 4.57 -14.37 -2.47
C ARG A 187 5.90 -14.54 -1.75
N TRP A 188 6.35 -15.79 -1.66
CA TRP A 188 7.73 -16.10 -1.28
C TRP A 188 8.55 -16.33 -2.53
N THR A 189 9.80 -15.87 -2.50
CA THR A 189 10.83 -16.28 -3.45
C THR A 189 12.09 -16.61 -2.69
N ASP A 190 12.77 -17.66 -3.12
CA ASP A 190 13.99 -18.12 -2.48
C ASP A 190 15.15 -17.37 -3.15
N SER A 191 15.76 -16.44 -2.41
CA SER A 191 16.85 -15.60 -2.91
C SER A 191 18.21 -16.31 -2.85
N ARG A 192 18.31 -17.36 -2.02
CA ARG A 192 19.43 -18.30 -1.99
C ARG A 192 18.98 -19.64 -1.38
N PRO A 193 19.72 -20.74 -1.60
CA PRO A 193 19.50 -21.98 -0.86
C PRO A 193 19.60 -21.75 0.65
N VAL A 194 18.68 -22.34 1.41
CA VAL A 194 18.64 -22.32 2.88
C VAL A 194 19.59 -23.39 3.43
N GLN A 195 20.31 -23.06 4.50
CA GLN A 195 21.25 -23.93 5.19
C GLN A 195 20.69 -24.43 6.54
N PRO A 196 21.16 -25.56 7.10
CA PRO A 196 20.61 -26.15 8.33
C PRO A 196 20.59 -25.22 9.56
N ASN A 197 21.51 -24.25 9.62
CA ASN A 197 21.64 -23.30 10.72
C ASN A 197 21.07 -21.91 10.40
N ASP A 198 20.44 -21.73 9.24
CA ASP A 198 19.74 -20.50 8.92
C ASP A 198 18.54 -20.31 9.89
N LYS A 199 18.31 -19.06 10.30
CA LYS A 199 17.09 -18.74 11.06
C LYS A 199 15.86 -18.90 10.16
N LEU A 200 14.71 -19.20 10.75
CA LEU A 200 13.42 -19.28 10.04
C LEU A 200 13.23 -18.06 9.11
N GLY A 201 12.98 -18.31 7.82
CA GLY A 201 12.81 -17.28 6.80
C GLY A 201 14.10 -16.66 6.22
N GLN A 202 15.30 -17.00 6.71
CA GLN A 202 16.55 -16.60 6.06
C GLN A 202 16.71 -17.29 4.70
N GLY A 203 17.25 -16.57 3.72
CA GLY A 203 17.37 -17.04 2.34
C GLY A 203 16.08 -16.96 1.52
N ARG A 204 14.98 -16.50 2.13
CA ARG A 204 13.72 -16.20 1.45
C ARG A 204 13.42 -14.71 1.49
N THR A 205 12.69 -14.24 0.50
CA THR A 205 12.20 -12.87 0.46
C THR A 205 10.69 -12.91 0.33
N LEU A 206 10.01 -12.29 1.30
CA LEU A 206 8.57 -12.10 1.31
C LEU A 206 8.22 -10.86 0.49
N TYR A 207 7.35 -11.05 -0.50
CA TYR A 207 6.77 -9.98 -1.29
C TYR A 207 5.32 -9.77 -0.91
N ARG A 208 4.94 -8.52 -0.62
CA ARG A 208 3.54 -8.12 -0.39
C ARG A 208 3.00 -7.46 -1.65
N LYS A 209 1.73 -7.69 -1.94
CA LYS A 209 1.04 -7.02 -3.04
C LYS A 209 0.67 -5.59 -2.61
N ALA A 210 0.99 -4.63 -3.46
CA ALA A 210 0.76 -3.21 -3.25
C ALA A 210 0.08 -2.60 -4.47
N LEU A 211 -0.74 -1.59 -4.25
CA LEU A 211 -1.27 -0.75 -5.31
C LEU A 211 -0.27 0.39 -5.58
N GLN A 212 0.30 0.43 -6.79
CA GLN A 212 1.14 1.53 -7.25
C GLN A 212 0.27 2.53 -8.00
N LEU A 213 0.30 3.79 -7.56
CA LEU A 213 -0.37 4.93 -8.21
C LEU A 213 0.70 5.84 -8.79
N ASN A 214 0.64 6.13 -10.09
CA ASN A 214 1.64 6.93 -10.77
C ASN A 214 1.15 8.38 -10.93
N PHE A 215 2.02 9.34 -10.59
CA PHE A 215 1.74 10.76 -10.69
C PHE A 215 2.89 11.48 -11.40
N TRP A 216 2.55 12.53 -12.12
CA TRP A 216 3.54 13.43 -12.71
C TRP A 216 3.09 14.88 -12.59
N ARG A 217 4.06 15.79 -12.70
CA ARG A 217 3.84 17.21 -12.89
C ARG A 217 4.82 17.73 -13.95
N PRO A 218 4.42 18.69 -14.79
CA PRO A 218 5.29 19.28 -15.81
C PRO A 218 6.37 20.23 -15.24
N GLY A 219 6.24 20.70 -14.00
CA GLY A 219 6.91 21.93 -13.60
C GLY A 219 8.44 21.86 -13.43
N ASP A 220 9.03 23.05 -13.50
CA ASP A 220 10.43 23.31 -13.20
C ASP A 220 10.68 23.41 -11.68
N GLU A 221 11.93 23.59 -11.27
CA GLU A 221 12.33 23.67 -9.85
C GLU A 221 12.01 25.04 -9.21
N PHE A 222 11.48 26.00 -10.00
CA PHE A 222 11.36 27.41 -9.64
C PHE A 222 9.96 27.79 -9.16
N ASP A 223 8.89 27.14 -9.64
CA ASP A 223 7.54 27.46 -9.17
C ASP A 223 7.16 26.67 -7.90
N ARG A 224 7.12 27.38 -6.75
CA ARG A 224 6.92 26.80 -5.41
C ARG A 224 5.63 27.22 -4.73
N ARG A 225 4.71 27.88 -5.44
CA ARG A 225 3.43 28.31 -4.86
C ARG A 225 2.52 27.07 -4.70
N PRO A 226 1.95 26.81 -3.50
CA PRO A 226 1.15 25.61 -3.26
C PRO A 226 -0.02 25.43 -4.23
N THR A 227 -0.70 26.53 -4.58
CA THR A 227 -1.86 26.51 -5.50
C THR A 227 -1.48 26.08 -6.91
N GLU A 228 -0.32 26.47 -7.40
CA GLU A 228 0.16 26.12 -8.75
C GLU A 228 0.73 24.71 -8.77
N LEU A 229 1.51 24.34 -7.76
CA LEU A 229 2.02 22.98 -7.62
C LEU A 229 0.88 21.95 -7.56
N GLU A 230 -0.17 22.21 -6.79
CA GLU A 230 -1.35 21.34 -6.77
C GLU A 230 -2.06 21.30 -8.13
N ALA A 231 -2.22 22.46 -8.77
CA ALA A 231 -2.84 22.56 -10.08
C ALA A 231 -2.03 21.86 -11.18
N GLU A 232 -0.79 21.45 -10.94
CA GLU A 232 0.08 20.74 -11.87
C GLU A 232 0.13 19.22 -11.66
N ILE A 233 -0.15 18.71 -10.45
CA ILE A 233 -0.09 17.27 -10.20
C ILE A 233 -1.19 16.57 -11.01
N ARG A 234 -0.79 15.57 -11.79
CA ARG A 234 -1.66 14.76 -12.64
C ARG A 234 -1.54 13.29 -12.26
N PHE A 235 -2.68 12.62 -12.19
CA PHE A 235 -2.71 11.16 -12.06
C PHE A 235 -2.47 10.51 -13.42
N GLY A 236 -1.55 9.55 -13.43
CA GLY A 236 -1.13 8.76 -14.58
C GLY A 236 -0.01 9.37 -15.41
N TRP A 237 1.02 8.58 -15.72
CA TRP A 237 2.11 9.01 -16.58
C TRP A 237 1.69 8.94 -18.06
N PRO A 238 2.23 9.80 -18.95
CA PRO A 238 1.95 9.71 -20.38
C PRO A 238 2.37 8.38 -21.01
N ASP A 239 3.41 7.75 -20.46
CA ASP A 239 4.11 6.59 -21.02
C ASP A 239 3.93 5.29 -20.21
N LYS A 240 3.18 5.31 -19.11
CA LYS A 240 2.95 4.13 -18.26
C LYS A 240 1.51 4.06 -17.75
N PRO A 241 1.02 2.87 -17.33
CA PRO A 241 -0.27 2.74 -16.68
C PRO A 241 -0.41 3.72 -15.52
N ALA A 242 -1.61 4.31 -15.36
CA ALA A 242 -1.86 5.24 -14.28
C ALA A 242 -1.77 4.59 -12.90
N TYR A 243 -2.11 3.29 -12.84
CA TYR A 243 -1.89 2.46 -11.68
C TYR A 243 -1.57 1.02 -12.10
N GLN A 244 -1.03 0.25 -11.17
CA GLN A 244 -0.85 -1.19 -11.31
C GLN A 244 -0.73 -1.86 -9.94
N TRP A 245 -1.15 -3.13 -9.85
CA TRP A 245 -0.89 -3.96 -8.67
C TRP A 245 0.45 -4.67 -8.84
N VAL A 246 1.33 -4.55 -7.85
CA VAL A 246 2.70 -5.07 -7.92
C VAL A 246 3.07 -5.80 -6.64
N PHE A 247 3.87 -6.87 -6.77
CA PHE A 247 4.50 -7.52 -5.62
C PHE A 247 5.83 -6.84 -5.33
N ARG A 248 6.01 -6.36 -4.10
CA ARG A 248 7.23 -5.69 -3.66
C ARG A 248 7.81 -6.35 -2.41
N PRO A 249 9.14 -6.41 -2.26
CA PRO A 249 9.75 -7.02 -1.09
C PRO A 249 9.40 -6.21 0.16
N LEU A 250 9.23 -6.90 1.28
CA LEU A 250 8.92 -6.28 2.57
C LEU A 250 10.04 -5.32 2.98
N GLY A 251 9.68 -4.09 3.36
CA GLY A 251 10.65 -3.04 3.72
C GLY A 251 11.24 -2.25 2.54
N SER A 252 10.62 -2.34 1.35
CA SER A 252 11.03 -1.58 0.15
C SER A 252 10.15 -0.36 -0.14
#